data_AF-D3Z5I2-F1
#
_entry.id   AF-D3Z5I2-F1
#
_cell.length_a   1.000
_cell.length_b   1.000
_cell.length_c   1.000
_cell.angle_alpha   90.00
_cell.angle_beta   90.00
_cell.angle_gamma   90.00
#
_symmetry.space_group_name_H-M   'P 1'
#
loop_
_entity.id
_entity.type
_entity.pdbx_description
1 polymer ?
#
loop_
_entity_poly.entity_id
_entity_poly.type
_entity_poly.pdbx_seq_one_letter_code
_entity_poly.pdbx_strand_id
1 'polypeptide(L)'
;MFPSTEEGPEDDSAKHGGRIRTFPHERGNWATHIYIPYEAKEDFRDLLDALLPRAQMFVPRLVLMEEFHVSLSQSVVLRHHWILPFVQVLKDRMASFQRFFFTANRVKIYTNQ
;
A
#
# COMPACT_ATOMS: atom_id res chain seq x y z
N MET A 1 -4.56 -40.63 0.35
CA MET A 1 -4.81 -39.42 -0.45
C MET A 1 -5.75 -38.56 0.38
N PHE A 2 -5.26 -37.50 1.01
CA PHE A 2 -6.11 -36.56 1.75
C PHE A 2 -6.48 -35.44 0.77
N PRO A 3 -7.76 -35.06 0.65
CA PRO A 3 -8.13 -33.93 -0.19
C PRO A 3 -7.55 -32.65 0.44
N SER A 4 -6.62 -32.03 -0.26
CA SER A 4 -6.00 -30.76 0.08
C SER A 4 -6.71 -29.63 -0.66
N THR A 5 -7.78 -29.11 -0.06
CA THR A 5 -8.31 -27.78 -0.35
C THR A 5 -9.22 -27.32 0.80
N GLU A 6 -8.62 -26.80 1.87
CA GLU A 6 -9.35 -25.82 2.68
C GLU A 6 -9.26 -24.51 1.91
N GLU A 7 -10.23 -24.28 1.02
CA GLU A 7 -10.46 -22.95 0.46
C GLU A 7 -10.85 -22.05 1.65
N GLY A 8 -9.91 -21.20 2.06
CA GLY A 8 -10.17 -20.17 3.06
C GLY A 8 -11.34 -19.28 2.63
N PRO A 9 -11.99 -18.55 3.55
CA PRO A 9 -13.15 -17.72 3.25
C PRO A 9 -12.85 -16.77 2.09
N GLU A 10 -13.77 -16.74 1.11
CA GLU A 10 -13.66 -15.92 -0.11
C GLU A 10 -13.56 -14.43 0.26
N ASP A 11 -12.55 -13.74 -0.28
CA ASP A 11 -12.27 -12.34 0.03
C ASP A 11 -13.14 -11.42 -0.84
N ASP A 12 -14.13 -10.77 -0.21
CA ASP A 12 -14.99 -9.79 -0.87
C ASP A 12 -14.26 -8.46 -1.05
N SER A 13 -13.64 -8.28 -2.22
CA SER A 13 -12.91 -7.06 -2.58
C SER A 13 -13.74 -5.78 -2.52
N ALA A 14 -15.08 -5.85 -2.59
CA ALA A 14 -15.94 -4.67 -2.43
C ALA A 14 -15.78 -4.02 -1.05
N LYS A 15 -15.48 -4.82 -0.01
CA LYS A 15 -15.17 -4.32 1.35
C LYS A 15 -13.83 -3.58 1.43
N HIS A 16 -13.04 -3.63 0.36
CA HIS A 16 -11.70 -3.06 0.28
C HIS A 16 -11.57 -2.06 -0.88
N GLY A 17 -12.69 -1.50 -1.36
CA GLY A 17 -12.68 -0.53 -2.47
C GLY A 17 -12.20 -1.14 -3.78
N GLY A 18 -12.45 -2.43 -4.00
CA GLY A 18 -11.98 -3.20 -5.16
C GLY A 18 -10.52 -3.63 -5.07
N ARG A 19 -9.84 -3.42 -3.93
CA ARG A 19 -8.47 -3.89 -3.73
C ARG A 19 -8.45 -5.40 -3.52
N ILE A 20 -7.52 -6.06 -4.21
CA ILE A 20 -7.29 -7.50 -4.12
C ILE A 20 -6.20 -7.74 -3.07
N ARG A 21 -6.46 -8.64 -2.12
CA ARG A 21 -5.45 -9.05 -1.14
C ARG A 21 -4.49 -10.07 -1.74
N THR A 22 -3.20 -9.88 -1.45
CA THR A 22 -2.15 -10.82 -1.91
C THR A 22 -2.17 -12.13 -1.12
N PHE A 23 -2.69 -12.12 0.11
CA PHE A 23 -2.84 -13.31 0.96
C PHE A 23 -4.10 -13.19 1.82
N PRO A 24 -4.76 -14.33 2.15
CA PRO A 24 -5.94 -14.35 2.99
C PRO A 24 -5.62 -13.90 4.43
N HIS A 25 -6.64 -13.43 5.16
CA HIS A 25 -6.46 -13.16 6.59
C HIS A 25 -6.35 -14.46 7.38
N GLU A 26 -5.34 -14.54 8.24
CA GLU A 26 -5.23 -15.61 9.24
C GLU A 26 -5.12 -14.98 10.64
N ARG A 27 -5.80 -15.58 11.62
CA ARG A 27 -5.79 -15.07 13.00
C ARG A 27 -4.37 -15.08 13.56
N GLY A 28 -3.92 -13.92 14.05
CA GLY A 28 -2.57 -13.75 14.59
C GLY A 28 -1.53 -13.35 13.54
N ASN A 29 -1.89 -13.32 12.26
CA ASN A 29 -1.08 -12.83 11.16
C ASN A 29 -1.57 -11.43 10.75
N TRP A 30 -0.61 -10.49 10.64
CA TRP A 30 -0.86 -9.11 10.30
C TRP A 30 -0.18 -8.75 8.98
N ALA A 31 -0.93 -8.16 8.07
CA ALA A 31 -0.36 -7.57 6.87
C ALA A 31 0.51 -6.38 7.27
N THR A 32 1.78 -6.42 6.88
CA THR A 32 2.79 -5.43 7.27
C THR A 32 3.45 -4.88 6.01
N HIS A 33 3.56 -3.56 5.94
CA HIS A 33 4.13 -2.86 4.79
C HIS A 33 4.91 -1.63 5.29
N ILE A 34 6.12 -1.43 4.77
CA ILE A 34 6.98 -0.29 5.10
C ILE A 34 6.92 0.71 3.95
N TYR A 35 6.74 1.97 4.27
CA TYR A 35 6.68 3.06 3.30
C TYR A 35 7.16 4.39 3.90
N ILE A 36 7.49 5.33 3.01
CA ILE A 36 7.72 6.73 3.35
C ILE A 36 6.41 7.49 3.08
N PRO A 37 5.75 8.09 4.09
CA PRO A 37 4.56 8.89 3.86
C PRO A 37 4.90 10.13 3.05
N TYR A 38 4.03 10.48 2.11
CA TYR A 38 4.08 11.76 1.41
C TYR A 38 2.93 12.62 1.91
N GLU A 39 3.30 13.62 2.72
CA GLU A 39 2.38 14.70 3.06
C GLU A 39 2.20 15.57 1.82
N ALA A 40 1.15 15.28 1.07
CA ALA A 40 0.81 16.12 -0.06
C ALA A 40 0.54 17.56 0.44
N LYS A 41 0.76 18.53 -0.44
CA LYS A 41 0.46 19.95 -0.21
C LYS A 41 -0.72 20.38 -1.09
N GLU A 42 -1.32 21.53 -0.83
CA GLU A 42 -2.45 22.07 -1.62
C GLU A 42 -2.14 22.06 -3.12
N ASP A 43 -0.99 22.61 -3.54
CA ASP A 43 -0.55 22.58 -4.95
C ASP A 43 -0.54 21.17 -5.59
N PHE A 44 -0.23 20.13 -4.80
CA PHE A 44 -0.26 18.76 -5.28
C PHE A 44 -1.69 18.23 -5.42
N ARG A 45 -2.62 18.64 -4.56
CA ARG A 45 -4.04 18.29 -4.67
C ARG A 45 -4.64 18.98 -5.88
N ASP A 46 -4.36 20.27 -6.09
CA ASP A 46 -4.81 21.00 -7.27
C ASP A 46 -4.31 20.35 -8.56
N LEU A 47 -3.06 19.87 -8.57
CA LEU A 47 -2.53 19.10 -9.68
C LEU A 47 -3.31 17.79 -9.90
N LEU A 48 -3.64 17.05 -8.85
CA LEU A 48 -4.43 15.83 -8.95
C LEU A 48 -5.86 16.12 -9.42
N ASP A 49 -6.49 17.19 -8.95
CA ASP A 49 -7.83 17.62 -9.38
C ASP A 49 -7.86 18.00 -10.86
N ALA A 50 -6.74 18.52 -11.40
CA ALA A 50 -6.59 18.77 -12.83
C ALA A 50 -6.30 17.49 -13.65
N LEU A 51 -5.59 16.51 -13.08
CA LEU A 51 -5.15 15.30 -13.78
C LEU A 51 -6.21 14.20 -13.78
N LEU A 52 -6.90 13.97 -12.67
CA LEU A 52 -7.83 12.86 -12.49
C LEU A 52 -8.99 12.89 -13.50
N PRO A 53 -9.69 14.01 -13.74
CA PRO A 53 -10.78 14.06 -14.71
C PRO A 53 -10.30 13.69 -16.13
N ARG A 54 -9.09 14.13 -16.50
CA ARG A 54 -8.48 13.80 -17.80
C ARG A 54 -8.17 12.31 -17.91
N ALA A 55 -7.65 11.71 -16.85
CA ALA A 55 -7.39 10.28 -16.81
C ALA A 55 -8.68 9.46 -16.84
N GLN A 56 -9.74 9.95 -16.17
CA GLN A 56 -11.06 9.33 -16.14
C GLN A 56 -11.77 9.33 -17.51
N MET A 57 -11.41 10.23 -18.43
CA MET A 57 -11.87 10.14 -19.83
C MET A 57 -11.42 8.84 -20.51
N PHE A 58 -10.29 8.26 -20.10
CA PHE A 58 -9.77 6.99 -20.63
C PHE A 58 -10.15 5.81 -19.74
N VAL A 59 -10.14 6.00 -18.42
CA VAL A 59 -10.46 4.96 -17.44
C VAL A 59 -11.44 5.53 -16.40
N PRO A 60 -12.77 5.48 -16.67
CA PRO A 60 -13.78 6.14 -15.83
C PRO A 60 -13.81 5.68 -14.36
N ARG A 61 -13.32 4.46 -14.09
CA ARG A 61 -13.30 3.85 -12.76
C ARG A 61 -12.10 4.25 -11.89
N LEU A 62 -11.26 5.20 -12.33
CA LEU A 62 -10.14 5.66 -11.51
C LEU A 62 -10.64 6.33 -10.24
N VAL A 63 -10.04 5.95 -9.11
CA VAL A 63 -10.35 6.45 -7.77
C VAL A 63 -9.15 7.25 -7.26
N LEU A 64 -9.41 8.45 -6.72
CA LEU A 64 -8.40 9.27 -6.08
C LEU A 64 -7.98 8.64 -4.74
N MET A 65 -6.67 8.62 -4.46
CA MET A 65 -6.17 8.17 -3.17
C MET A 65 -6.20 9.32 -2.16
N GLU A 66 -6.57 9.02 -0.92
CA GLU A 66 -6.59 9.99 0.18
C GLU A 66 -5.19 10.17 0.82
N GLU A 67 -4.43 9.08 0.89
CA GLU A 67 -3.07 9.06 1.43
C GLU A 67 -2.04 8.63 0.38
N PHE A 68 -0.88 9.27 0.42
CA PHE A 68 0.19 9.07 -0.56
C PHE A 68 1.45 8.59 0.14
N HIS A 69 2.19 7.71 -0.53
CA HIS A 69 3.44 7.18 0.01
C HIS A 69 4.34 6.62 -1.08
N VAL A 70 5.60 6.36 -0.72
CA VAL A 70 6.55 5.57 -1.50
C VAL A 70 6.82 4.26 -0.77
N SER A 71 6.43 3.13 -1.36
CA SER A 71 6.66 1.80 -0.80
C SER A 71 8.16 1.47 -0.71
N LEU A 72 8.57 0.91 0.43
CA LEU A 72 9.93 0.40 0.68
C LEU A 72 9.96 -1.13 0.84
N SER A 73 8.80 -1.78 0.99
CA SER A 73 8.68 -3.24 1.06
C SER A 73 7.48 -3.72 0.27
N GLN A 74 7.40 -5.03 0.05
CA GLN A 74 6.15 -5.69 -0.30
C GLN A 74 5.21 -5.74 0.93
N SER A 75 3.95 -6.10 0.71
CA SER A 75 3.05 -6.50 1.80
C SER A 75 3.44 -7.90 2.27
N VAL A 76 3.86 -8.04 3.52
CA VAL A 76 4.32 -9.30 4.11
C VAL A 76 3.48 -9.68 5.32
N VAL A 77 3.47 -10.96 5.64
CA VAL A 77 2.83 -11.46 6.86
C VAL A 77 3.78 -11.35 8.04
N LEU A 78 3.35 -10.66 9.10
CA LEU A 78 4.04 -10.62 10.37
C LEU A 78 3.14 -11.17 11.47
N ARG A 79 3.65 -12.11 12.26
CA ARG A 79 2.92 -12.63 13.41
C ARG A 79 2.78 -11.53 14.46
N HIS A 80 1.62 -11.45 15.11
CA HIS A 80 1.29 -10.40 16.09
C HIS A 80 2.38 -10.14 17.14
N HIS A 81 2.93 -11.21 17.73
CA HIS A 81 3.97 -11.12 18.76
C HIS A 81 5.29 -10.49 18.27
N TRP A 82 5.52 -10.44 16.95
CA TRP A 82 6.71 -9.85 16.33
C TRP A 82 6.53 -8.39 15.92
N ILE A 83 5.32 -7.82 15.97
CA ILE A 83 5.06 -6.44 15.53
C ILE A 83 5.92 -5.44 16.30
N LEU A 84 5.87 -5.49 17.64
CA LEU A 84 6.61 -4.53 18.46
C LEU A 84 8.14 -4.70 18.33
N PRO A 85 8.71 -5.91 18.42
CA PRO A 85 10.14 -6.12 18.15
C PRO A 85 10.57 -5.64 16.75
N PHE A 86 9.77 -5.92 15.73
CA PHE A 86 10.05 -5.52 14.36
C PHE A 86 10.06 -3.99 14.20
N VAL A 87 9.06 -3.30 14.77
CA VAL A 87 8.98 -1.83 14.75
C VAL A 87 10.18 -1.22 15.47
N GLN A 88 10.62 -1.79 16.60
CA GLN A 88 11.79 -1.28 17.32
C GLN A 88 13.07 -1.39 16.48
N VAL A 89 13.35 -2.57 15.93
CA VAL A 89 14.53 -2.78 15.08
C VAL A 89 14.48 -1.89 13.84
N LEU A 90 13.29 -1.70 13.25
CA LEU A 90 13.12 -0.80 12.12
C LEU A 90 13.43 0.64 12.51
N LYS A 91 12.92 1.13 13.64
CA LYS A 91 13.22 2.48 14.15
C LYS A 91 14.71 2.67 14.38
N ASP A 92 15.37 1.71 15.03
CA ASP A 92 16.81 1.79 15.33
C ASP A 92 17.64 1.87 14.05
N ARG A 93 17.29 1.09 13.02
CA ARG A 93 17.95 1.13 11.71
C ARG A 93 17.65 2.41 10.95
N MET A 94 16.43 2.94 11.04
CA MET A 94 16.04 4.15 10.33
C MET A 94 16.56 5.43 11.01
N ALA A 95 16.90 5.39 12.30
CA ALA A 95 17.34 6.55 13.08
C ALA A 95 18.60 7.22 12.51
N SER A 96 19.48 6.47 11.84
CA SER A 96 20.69 7.02 11.23
C SER A 96 20.45 7.71 9.88
N PHE A 97 19.29 7.51 9.25
CA PHE A 97 19.00 8.06 7.93
C PHE A 97 18.55 9.51 8.05
N GLN A 98 19.27 10.39 7.34
CA GLN A 98 18.92 11.80 7.26
C GLN A 98 17.77 12.01 6.27
N ARG A 99 17.02 13.10 6.50
CA ARG A 99 16.02 13.57 5.53
C ARG A 99 16.71 13.91 4.22
N PHE A 100 16.05 13.63 3.12
CA PHE A 100 16.55 13.90 1.78
C PHE A 100 15.44 14.49 0.91
N PHE A 101 15.86 15.11 -0.19
CA PHE A 101 14.96 15.58 -1.24
C PHE A 101 14.93 14.56 -2.38
N PHE A 102 13.76 14.40 -2.99
CA PHE A 102 13.60 13.60 -4.19
C PHE A 102 12.67 14.31 -5.17
N THR A 103 12.68 13.86 -6.42
CA THR A 103 11.81 14.37 -7.47
C THR A 103 11.03 13.21 -8.08
N ALA A 104 9.71 13.33 -8.10
CA ALA A 104 8.79 12.38 -8.72
C ALA A 104 7.88 13.10 -9.72
N ASN A 105 8.45 13.55 -10.85
CA ASN A 105 7.76 14.33 -11.87
C ASN A 105 7.43 13.53 -13.15
N ARG A 106 7.63 12.21 -13.13
CA ARG A 106 7.35 11.33 -14.26
C ARG A 106 6.13 10.47 -13.96
N VAL A 107 5.05 10.70 -14.70
CA VAL A 107 3.84 9.87 -14.65
C VAL A 107 4.14 8.49 -15.23
N LYS A 108 3.71 7.45 -14.54
CA LYS A 108 3.85 6.04 -14.93
C LYS A 108 2.59 5.27 -14.57
N ILE A 109 2.28 4.25 -15.36
CA ILE A 109 1.19 3.31 -15.09
C ILE A 109 1.80 2.05 -14.48
N TYR A 110 1.28 1.62 -13.35
CA TYR A 110 1.70 0.41 -12.66
C TYR A 110 0.50 -0.52 -12.47
N THR A 111 0.75 -1.82 -12.46
CA THR A 111 -0.20 -2.84 -12.03
C THR A 111 0.37 -3.57 -10.83
N ASN A 112 -0.50 -4.15 -10.00
CA ASN A 112 -0.06 -5.16 -9.05
C ASN A 112 0.48 -6.40 -9.80
N GLN A 113 1.29 -7.19 -9.10
CA GLN A 113 1.64 -8.55 -9.51
C GLN A 113 0.53 -9.51 -9.11
#